data_AF-A0A821EBX1-F1
#
_entry.id   AF-A0A821EBX1-F1
#
_cell.length_a   1.000
_cell.length_b   1.000
_cell.length_c   1.000
_cell.angle_alpha   90.00
_cell.angle_beta   90.00
_cell.angle_gamma   90.00
#
_symmetry.space_group_name_H-M   'P 1'
#
loop_
_entity.id
_entity.type
_entity.pdbx_description
1 polymer ?
#
loop_
_entity_poly.entity_id
_entity_poly.type
_entity_poly.pdbx_seq_one_letter_code
_entity_poly.pdbx_strand_id
1 'polypeptide(L)'
;MIEQNLQLSPDGKHLFFVISPIEPTGGKHNGTQNALDSVDLTTGVTEHWGKGFNGNIMGYTIRSQGGVYILGQLGVNVQIYVQQSSS
;
A
#
# COMPACT_ATOMS: atom_id res chain seq x y z
N MET A 1 -10.58 10.91 -1.15
CA MET A 1 -9.68 9.77 -1.39
C MET A 1 -10.48 8.66 -2.05
N ILE A 2 -9.83 7.82 -2.87
CA ILE A 2 -10.46 6.66 -3.50
C ILE A 2 -9.67 5.42 -3.06
N GLU A 3 -10.36 4.44 -2.50
CA GLU A 3 -9.85 3.09 -2.31
C GLU A 3 -10.00 2.31 -3.62
N GLN A 4 -8.92 1.72 -4.09
CA GLN A 4 -8.90 0.97 -5.35
C GLN A 4 -8.02 -0.28 -5.27
N ASN A 5 -8.18 -1.16 -6.26
CA ASN A 5 -7.44 -2.42 -6.36
C ASN A 5 -7.54 -3.25 -5.08
N LEU A 6 -8.77 -3.47 -4.61
CA LEU A 6 -9.05 -4.26 -3.42
C LEU A 6 -8.71 -5.72 -3.68
N GLN A 7 -7.88 -6.32 -2.83
CA GLN A 7 -7.50 -7.73 -2.92
C GLN A 7 -7.57 -8.39 -1.54
N LEU A 8 -8.27 -9.52 -1.46
CA LEU A 8 -8.29 -10.34 -0.26
C LEU A 8 -7.01 -11.17 -0.18
N SER A 9 -6.42 -11.26 1.00
CA SER A 9 -5.27 -12.12 1.25
C SER A 9 -5.61 -13.61 1.10
N PRO A 10 -4.62 -14.47 0.79
CA PRO A 10 -4.84 -15.91 0.65
C PRO A 10 -5.41 -16.61 1.89
N ASP A 11 -5.15 -16.07 3.09
CA ASP A 11 -5.70 -16.57 4.36
C ASP A 11 -7.12 -16.07 4.65
N GLY A 12 -7.66 -15.18 3.81
CA GLY A 12 -8.99 -14.59 3.95
C GLY A 12 -9.13 -13.58 5.10
N LYS A 13 -8.04 -13.19 5.76
CA LYS A 13 -8.09 -12.34 6.95
C LYS A 13 -7.79 -10.88 6.71
N HIS A 14 -7.19 -10.52 5.58
CA HIS A 14 -6.75 -9.16 5.32
C HIS A 14 -7.28 -8.67 3.97
N LEU A 15 -7.83 -7.46 3.95
CA LEU A 15 -8.21 -6.78 2.72
C LEU A 15 -7.19 -5.69 2.42
N PHE A 16 -6.43 -5.85 1.34
CA PHE A 16 -5.45 -4.89 0.85
C PHE A 16 -6.10 -3.93 -0.14
N PHE A 17 -5.67 -2.67 -0.12
CA PHE A 17 -6.16 -1.66 -1.04
C PHE A 17 -5.17 -0.50 -1.18
N VAL A 18 -5.19 0.13 -2.35
CA VAL A 18 -4.44 1.37 -2.59
C VAL A 18 -5.33 2.55 -2.32
N ILE A 19 -4.83 3.51 -1.54
CA ILE A 19 -5.46 4.81 -1.33
C ILE A 19 -4.85 5.80 -2.32
N SER A 20 -5.70 6.40 -3.16
CA SER A 20 -5.32 7.48 -4.06
C SER A 20 -6.00 8.81 -3.68
N PRO A 21 -5.23 9.91 -3.55
CA PRO A 21 -5.80 11.23 -3.29
C PRO A 21 -6.56 11.76 -4.52
N ILE A 22 -7.65 12.51 -4.29
CA ILE A 22 -8.53 13.03 -5.35
C ILE A 22 -8.05 14.40 -5.88
N GLU A 23 -7.22 15.13 -5.12
CA GLU A 23 -6.71 16.46 -5.52
C GLU A 23 -5.23 16.64 -5.15
N PRO A 24 -4.45 17.44 -5.90
CA PRO A 24 -3.15 17.89 -5.45
C PRO A 24 -3.38 18.89 -4.32
N THR A 25 -3.20 18.47 -3.07
CA THR A 25 -3.28 19.38 -1.94
C THR A 25 -2.27 20.52 -2.15
N GLY A 26 -2.76 21.76 -2.24
CA GLY A 26 -1.98 22.97 -2.50
C GLY A 26 -1.03 23.40 -1.38
N GLY A 27 -0.46 22.45 -0.64
CA GLY A 27 0.49 22.68 0.44
C GLY A 27 1.54 21.58 0.48
N LYS A 28 2.81 22.00 0.51
CA LYS A 28 4.06 21.23 0.66
C LYS A 28 3.87 19.70 0.77
N HIS A 29 4.14 19.04 -0.36
CA HIS A 29 4.49 17.62 -0.54
C HIS A 29 3.94 16.63 0.49
N ASN A 30 2.91 15.88 0.09
CA ASN A 30 2.69 14.44 0.38
C ASN A 30 1.27 13.97 0.00
N GLY A 31 0.34 14.88 -0.30
CA GLY A 31 -1.05 14.53 -0.66
C GLY A 31 -1.27 14.09 -2.11
N THR A 32 -0.25 13.67 -2.85
CA THR A 32 -0.37 13.19 -4.26
C THR A 32 0.10 11.75 -4.47
N GLN A 33 0.70 11.13 -3.45
CA GLN A 33 1.27 9.79 -3.56
C GLN A 33 0.25 8.75 -3.12
N ASN A 34 0.22 7.65 -3.84
CA ASN A 34 -0.55 6.48 -3.47
C ASN A 34 0.05 5.83 -2.21
N ALA A 35 -0.82 5.38 -1.32
CA ALA A 35 -0.46 4.55 -0.18
C ALA A 35 -1.05 3.13 -0.34
N LEU A 36 -0.41 2.13 0.26
CA LEU A 36 -0.89 0.75 0.30
C LEU A 36 -1.23 0.41 1.74
N ASP A 37 -2.49 0.07 1.96
CA ASP A 37 -3.00 -0.27 3.28
C ASP A 37 -3.59 -1.68 3.25
N SER A 38 -3.66 -2.30 4.42
CA SER A 38 -4.50 -3.46 4.64
C SER A 38 -5.27 -3.34 5.93
N VAL A 39 -6.49 -3.87 5.96
CA VAL A 39 -7.26 -4.05 7.20
C VAL A 39 -7.38 -5.52 7.53
N ASP A 40 -7.10 -5.88 8.78
CA ASP A 40 -7.45 -7.19 9.35
C ASP A 40 -8.98 -7.22 9.56
N LEU A 41 -9.64 -8.14 8.87
CA LEU A 41 -11.10 -8.30 8.88
C LEU A 41 -11.63 -8.91 10.18
N THR A 42 -10.75 -9.47 11.01
CA THR A 42 -11.11 -10.07 12.30
C THR A 42 -11.00 -9.06 13.45
N THR A 43 -10.03 -8.14 13.38
CA THR A 43 -9.77 -7.15 14.45
C THR A 43 -10.13 -5.72 14.07
N GLY A 44 -10.27 -5.42 12.77
CA GLY A 44 -10.45 -4.08 12.24
C GLY A 44 -9.19 -3.22 12.25
N VAL A 45 -8.02 -3.78 12.58
CA VAL A 45 -6.76 -3.04 12.64
C VAL A 45 -6.20 -2.82 11.24
N THR A 46 -5.81 -1.57 10.95
CA THR A 46 -5.17 -1.19 9.68
C THR A 46 -3.64 -1.19 9.80
N GLU A 47 -2.96 -1.78 8.82
CA GLU A 47 -1.51 -1.71 8.61
C GLU A 47 -1.20 -0.84 7.39
N HIS A 48 -0.28 0.12 7.55
CA HIS A 48 0.25 0.95 6.47
C HIS A 48 1.55 0.34 5.93
N TRP A 49 1.53 -0.10 4.68
CA TRP A 49 2.66 -0.75 4.02
C TRP A 49 3.57 0.27 3.36
N GLY A 50 4.87 0.03 3.42
CA GLY A 50 5.85 0.96 2.86
C GLY A 50 5.94 2.29 3.61
N LYS A 51 5.57 2.34 4.91
CA LYS A 51 5.57 3.59 5.72
C LYS A 51 6.89 4.37 5.69
N GLY A 52 8.02 3.68 5.48
CA GLY A 52 9.35 4.30 5.34
C GLY A 52 9.76 4.67 3.91
N PHE A 53 8.92 4.39 2.91
CA PHE A 53 9.20 4.64 1.51
C PHE A 53 8.75 6.04 1.12
N ASN A 54 9.71 6.92 0.82
CA ASN A 54 9.46 8.32 0.46
C ASN A 54 9.13 8.50 -1.05
N GLY A 55 8.42 7.55 -1.65
CA GLY A 55 8.09 7.52 -3.07
C GLY A 55 6.64 7.16 -3.33
N ASN A 56 6.26 7.09 -4.60
CA ASN A 56 4.91 6.73 -5.00
C ASN A 56 4.73 5.22 -5.14
N ILE A 57 3.64 4.66 -4.61
CA ILE A 57 3.27 3.27 -4.85
C ILE A 57 2.54 3.16 -6.19
N MET A 58 3.14 2.44 -7.14
CA MET A 58 2.56 2.23 -8.47
C MET A 58 1.66 1.00 -8.51
N GLY A 59 1.92 0.02 -7.64
CA GLY A 59 1.15 -1.22 -7.57
C GLY A 59 1.72 -2.18 -6.54
N TYR A 60 1.00 -3.29 -6.33
CA TYR A 60 1.38 -4.32 -5.38
C TYR A 60 0.85 -5.69 -5.79
N THR A 61 1.41 -6.74 -5.19
CA THR A 61 0.82 -8.08 -5.17
C THR A 61 1.05 -8.74 -3.82
N ILE A 62 0.07 -9.50 -3.35
CA ILE A 62 0.13 -10.23 -2.08
C ILE A 62 0.99 -11.49 -2.27
N ARG A 63 1.82 -11.81 -1.28
CA ARG A 63 2.65 -13.02 -1.27
C ARG A 63 1.91 -14.17 -0.59
N SER A 64 2.08 -15.39 -1.09
CA SER A 64 1.40 -16.58 -0.54
C SER A 64 1.78 -16.90 0.91
N GLN A 65 2.97 -16.47 1.35
CA GLN A 65 3.47 -16.64 2.72
C GLN A 65 3.21 -15.40 3.59
N GLY A 66 2.28 -14.54 3.19
CA GLY A 66 2.03 -13.25 3.84
C GLY A 66 3.00 -12.16 3.41
N GLY A 67 2.60 -10.91 3.65
CA GLY A 67 3.31 -9.73 3.16
C GLY A 67 3.03 -9.43 1.68
N VAL A 68 3.78 -8.47 1.14
CA VAL A 68 3.56 -7.90 -0.19
C VAL A 68 4.86 -7.65 -0.96
N TYR A 69 4.76 -7.74 -2.28
CA TYR A 69 5.68 -7.05 -3.19
C TYR A 69 5.06 -5.70 -3.57
N ILE A 70 5.86 -4.64 -3.50
CA ILE A 70 5.44 -3.26 -3.81
C ILE A 70 6.28 -2.75 -4.97
N LEU A 71 5.64 -2.29 -6.04
CA LEU A 71 6.31 -1.54 -7.11
C LEU A 71 6.34 -0.06 -6.73
N GLY A 72 7.49 0.42 -6.27
CA GLY A 72 7.68 1.79 -5.80
C GLY A 72 8.48 2.64 -6.79
N GLN A 73 8.10 3.90 -6.91
CA GLN A 73 8.83 4.90 -7.72
C GLN A 73 9.37 6.02 -6.84
N LEU A 74 10.69 6.25 -6.90
CA LEU A 74 11.37 7.38 -6.27
C LEU A 74 12.10 8.22 -7.33
N GLY A 75 11.54 9.39 -7.65
CA GLY A 75 12.00 10.19 -8.78
C GLY A 75 11.82 9.43 -10.10
N VAL A 76 12.93 9.16 -10.79
CA VAL A 76 12.96 8.38 -12.05
C VAL A 76 13.22 6.88 -11.83
N ASN A 77 13.53 6.48 -10.60
CA ASN A 77 13.86 5.08 -10.30
C ASN A 77 12.60 4.30 -9.94
N VAL A 78 12.42 3.14 -10.57
CA VAL A 78 11.35 2.18 -10.26
C VAL A 78 11.98 0.90 -9.74
N GLN A 79 11.52 0.42 -8.59
CA GLN A 79 12.07 -0.75 -7.91
C GLN A 79 10.98 -1.57 -7.23
N ILE A 80 11.27 -2.85 -7.00
CA ILE A 80 10.41 -3.74 -6.23
C ILE A 80 10.93 -3.81 -4.80
N TYR A 81 10.05 -3.53 -3.84
CA TYR A 81 10.30 -3.69 -2.42
C TYR A 81 9.53 -4.90 -1.89
N VAL A 82 10.08 -5.53 -0.86
CA VAL A 82 9.43 -6.63 -0.15
C VAL A 82 9.18 -6.19 1.28
N GLN A 83 7.94 -6.31 1.74
CA GLN A 83 7.61 -6.17 3.16
C GLN A 83 6.88 -7.43 3.62
N GLN A 84 7.36 -8.02 4.70
CA GLN A 84 6.70 -9.15 5.35
C GLN A 84 5.63 -8.62 6.31
N SER A 85 4.50 -9.32 6.41
CA SER A 85 3.51 -9.04 7.45
C SER A 85 4.13 -9.29 8.83
N SER A 86 3.84 -8.42 9.79
CA SER A 86 4.20 -8.67 11.18
C SER A 86 3.22 -9.71 11.72
N SER A 87 3.72 -10.92 11.98
CA SER A 87 2.94 -12.05 12.53
C SER A 87 2.16 -11.70 13.80
#